data_AF-A0A2J6QDW0-F1
#
_entry.id   AF-A0A2J6QDW0-F1
#
_cell.length_a   1.000
_cell.length_b   1.000
_cell.length_c   1.000
_cell.angle_alpha   90.00
_cell.angle_beta   90.00
_cell.angle_gamma   90.00
#
_symmetry.space_group_name_H-M   'P 1'
#
loop_
_entity.id
_entity.type
_entity.pdbx_description
1 polymer ?
#
loop_
_entity_poly.entity_id
_entity_poly.type
_entity_poly.pdbx_seq_one_letter_code
_entity_poly.pdbx_strand_id
1 'polypeptide(L)'
;MGEMSQPHEGGVNSEQPWIAFLDAQLAASDPHPVEYSLFKLLRSVLLSTDQAAIAEAAQQVDSYYHDEYLPYEMRFEDDKGMGGFLNSLYELIYDLARLITFNNSLQGVLIQLIVELRNLPPKLLKIWNEDSLVYIRDPIFPSLMEDNWNGNFPHSYKNDERLERECTEWVNFSAFLARCIQAGLNDQPPGGYKYPSVDIPKGLEEDHLKSVKRNCFVMVAIQYIILSGPKLEHECIGRDT
;
A
#
# COMPACT_ATOMS: atom_id res chain seq x y z
N MET A 1 -58.92 -0.59 10.29
CA MET A 1 -58.10 0.39 11.03
C MET A 1 -57.03 -0.41 11.74
N GLY A 2 -55.85 -0.53 11.14
CA GLY A 2 -54.57 -0.12 11.75
C GLY A 2 -53.93 -1.36 12.39
N GLU A 3 -52.71 -1.78 12.11
CA GLU A 3 -51.48 -1.02 11.90
C GLU A 3 -50.59 -1.74 10.88
N MET A 4 -50.06 -0.97 9.92
CA MET A 4 -48.90 -1.37 9.11
C MET A 4 -47.66 -1.15 9.98
N SER A 5 -46.98 -2.22 10.38
CA SER A 5 -45.62 -2.13 10.90
C SER A 5 -44.68 -1.77 9.75
N GLN A 6 -44.09 -0.57 9.82
CA GLN A 6 -42.99 -0.18 8.94
C GLN A 6 -41.72 -0.98 9.32
N PRO A 7 -40.91 -1.41 8.34
CA PRO A 7 -39.57 -1.88 8.63
C PRO A 7 -38.68 -0.68 8.94
N HIS A 8 -37.99 -0.74 10.08
CA HIS A 8 -36.89 0.15 10.40
C HIS A 8 -35.77 -0.06 9.39
N GLU A 9 -35.63 0.88 8.45
CA GLU A 9 -34.39 1.09 7.70
C GLU A 9 -33.33 1.65 8.67
N GLY A 10 -32.64 0.74 9.35
CA GLY A 10 -31.37 1.03 10.02
C GLY A 10 -30.21 0.86 9.04
N GLY A 11 -30.18 1.66 7.97
CA GLY A 11 -29.02 1.75 7.09
C GLY A 11 -27.92 2.52 7.81
N VAL A 12 -27.03 1.81 8.51
CA VAL A 12 -25.72 2.37 8.86
C VAL A 12 -25.01 2.57 7.53
N ASN A 13 -24.91 3.81 7.09
CA ASN A 13 -24.11 4.18 5.93
C ASN A 13 -22.64 3.90 6.30
N SER A 14 -22.18 2.65 6.11
CA SER A 14 -20.83 2.22 6.43
C SER A 14 -19.90 2.72 5.33
N GLU A 15 -19.54 3.99 5.40
CA GLU A 15 -18.52 4.56 4.53
C GLU A 15 -17.23 3.73 4.67
N GLN A 16 -16.70 3.26 3.54
CA GLN A 16 -15.51 2.39 3.56
C GLN A 16 -14.34 3.17 4.17
N PRO A 17 -13.53 2.59 5.08
CA PRO A 17 -12.51 3.35 5.83
C PRO A 17 -11.54 4.16 4.96
N TRP A 18 -11.16 3.62 3.81
CA TRP A 18 -10.29 4.31 2.85
C TRP A 18 -10.97 5.51 2.18
N ILE A 19 -12.29 5.47 1.94
CA ILE A 19 -13.06 6.61 1.41
C ILE A 19 -13.11 7.71 2.46
N ALA A 20 -13.51 7.35 3.69
CA ALA A 20 -13.59 8.31 4.79
C ALA A 20 -12.23 8.97 5.06
N PHE A 21 -11.13 8.20 4.96
CA PHE A 21 -9.78 8.73 5.04
C PHE A 21 -9.49 9.76 3.94
N LEU A 22 -9.71 9.41 2.67
CA LEU A 22 -9.46 10.33 1.54
C LEU A 22 -10.35 11.58 1.63
N ASP A 23 -11.61 11.44 1.99
CA ASP A 23 -12.55 12.55 2.12
C ASP A 23 -12.16 13.48 3.29
N ALA A 24 -11.68 12.92 4.41
CA ALA A 24 -11.14 13.70 5.51
C ALA A 24 -9.87 14.48 5.10
N GLN A 25 -8.95 13.83 4.38
CA GLN A 25 -7.73 14.48 3.89
C GLN A 25 -8.05 15.61 2.90
N LEU A 26 -8.98 15.39 1.98
CA LEU A 26 -9.44 16.41 1.02
C LEU A 26 -10.18 17.57 1.69
N ALA A 27 -10.90 17.32 2.78
CA ALA A 27 -11.59 18.35 3.55
C ALA A 27 -10.65 19.17 4.45
N ALA A 28 -9.60 18.53 4.98
CA ALA A 28 -8.62 19.17 5.86
C ALA A 28 -7.51 19.91 5.11
N SER A 29 -7.21 19.50 3.88
CA SER A 29 -6.19 20.14 3.06
C SER A 29 -6.68 21.47 2.50
N ASP A 30 -5.80 22.48 2.51
CA ASP A 30 -5.93 23.60 1.57
C ASP A 30 -5.96 23.01 0.13
N PRO A 31 -6.67 23.59 -0.86
CA PRO A 31 -6.62 23.09 -2.24
C PRO A 31 -5.26 23.23 -2.95
N HIS A 32 -4.29 23.94 -2.37
CA HIS A 32 -2.99 24.28 -2.97
C HIS A 32 -1.74 23.44 -2.58
N PRO A 33 -1.69 22.64 -1.51
CA PRO A 33 -0.56 21.78 -1.19
C PRO A 33 -0.61 20.49 -2.01
N VAL A 34 0.57 19.90 -2.10
CA VAL A 34 0.88 18.74 -2.94
C VAL A 34 -0.04 17.55 -2.71
N GLU A 35 -0.32 17.31 -1.44
CA GLU A 35 -1.01 16.13 -0.96
C GLU A 35 -2.46 16.13 -1.47
N TYR A 36 -3.07 17.30 -1.67
CA TYR A 36 -4.44 17.44 -2.19
C TYR A 36 -4.62 16.79 -3.56
N SER A 37 -3.70 17.07 -4.50
CA SER A 37 -3.77 16.55 -5.87
C SER A 37 -3.57 15.02 -5.88
N LEU A 38 -2.67 14.50 -5.05
CA LEU A 38 -2.47 13.06 -4.89
C LEU A 38 -3.70 12.36 -4.27
N PHE A 39 -4.29 12.93 -3.22
CA PHE A 39 -5.53 12.41 -2.62
C PHE A 39 -6.66 12.35 -3.65
N LYS A 40 -6.85 13.41 -4.44
CA LYS A 40 -7.88 13.48 -5.46
C LYS A 40 -7.67 12.45 -6.57
N LEU A 41 -6.44 12.28 -7.02
CA LEU A 41 -6.07 11.32 -8.06
C LEU A 41 -6.31 9.88 -7.59
N LEU A 42 -5.83 9.53 -6.40
CA LEU A 42 -6.02 8.18 -5.84
C LEU A 42 -7.50 7.89 -5.56
N ARG A 43 -8.26 8.87 -5.08
CA ARG A 43 -9.72 8.74 -4.93
C ARG A 43 -10.40 8.45 -6.27
N SER A 44 -10.03 9.19 -7.32
CA SER A 44 -10.58 8.98 -8.67
C SER A 44 -10.28 7.58 -9.20
N VAL A 45 -9.02 7.14 -9.09
CA VAL A 45 -8.59 5.83 -9.62
C VAL A 45 -9.25 4.67 -8.88
N LEU A 46 -9.39 4.76 -7.55
CA LEU A 46 -10.03 3.73 -6.73
C LEU A 46 -11.55 3.67 -6.96
N LEU A 47 -12.20 4.76 -7.36
CA LEU A 47 -13.62 4.75 -7.71
C LEU A 47 -13.88 4.25 -9.14
N SER A 48 -12.96 4.48 -10.07
CA SER A 48 -13.10 4.03 -11.46
C SER A 48 -12.75 2.56 -11.63
N THR A 49 -11.61 2.11 -11.06
CA THR A 49 -11.03 0.77 -11.20
C THR A 49 -10.75 0.31 -12.64
N ASP A 50 -10.94 1.17 -13.63
CA ASP A 50 -10.69 0.89 -15.05
C ASP A 50 -9.19 0.91 -15.36
N GLN A 51 -8.74 -0.01 -16.21
CA GLN A 51 -7.31 -0.13 -16.55
C GLN A 51 -6.76 1.09 -17.29
N ALA A 52 -7.54 1.71 -18.18
CA ALA A 52 -7.12 2.93 -18.84
C ALA A 52 -7.04 4.08 -17.83
N ALA A 53 -7.98 4.15 -16.89
CA ALA A 53 -7.93 5.14 -15.81
C ALA A 53 -6.71 4.95 -14.89
N ILE A 54 -6.27 3.72 -14.63
CA ILE A 54 -5.06 3.44 -13.83
C ILE A 54 -3.79 3.89 -14.58
N ALA A 55 -3.67 3.57 -15.87
CA ALA A 55 -2.55 4.01 -16.68
C ALA A 55 -2.51 5.54 -16.83
N GLU A 56 -3.67 6.16 -17.03
CA GLU A 56 -3.80 7.62 -17.06
C GLU A 56 -3.42 8.24 -15.72
N ALA A 57 -3.86 7.64 -14.60
CA ALA A 57 -3.49 8.09 -13.26
C ALA A 57 -1.97 8.05 -13.04
N ALA A 58 -1.27 7.01 -13.50
CA ALA A 58 0.20 6.97 -13.43
C ALA A 58 0.85 8.13 -14.21
N GLN A 59 0.35 8.43 -15.42
CA GLN A 59 0.82 9.59 -16.20
C GLN A 59 0.52 10.91 -15.52
N GLN A 60 -0.65 11.04 -14.89
CA GLN A 60 -1.03 12.24 -14.14
C GLN A 60 -0.15 12.43 -12.90
N VAL A 61 0.19 11.38 -12.14
CA VAL A 61 1.15 11.45 -11.02
C VAL A 61 2.50 11.99 -11.53
N ASP A 62 2.97 11.46 -12.65
CA ASP A 62 4.26 11.85 -13.21
C ASP A 62 4.29 13.29 -13.78
N SER A 63 3.19 13.71 -14.39
CA SER A 63 3.03 15.07 -14.93
C SER A 63 2.92 16.07 -13.78
N TYR A 64 2.14 15.72 -12.76
CA TYR A 64 1.96 16.51 -11.55
C TYR A 64 3.31 16.82 -10.87
N TYR A 65 4.24 15.86 -10.83
CA TYR A 65 5.59 16.13 -10.30
C TYR A 65 6.28 17.30 -11.01
N HIS A 66 6.22 17.34 -12.34
CA HIS A 66 6.90 18.37 -13.14
C HIS A 66 6.16 19.70 -13.17
N ASP A 67 4.84 19.65 -13.27
CA ASP A 67 3.99 20.80 -13.55
C ASP A 67 3.68 21.61 -12.27
N GLU A 68 3.54 20.91 -11.14
CA GLU A 68 3.05 21.49 -9.89
C GLU A 68 3.97 21.25 -8.71
N TYR A 69 4.52 20.03 -8.55
CA TYR A 69 5.30 19.67 -7.36
C TYR A 69 6.68 20.30 -7.33
N LEU A 70 7.37 20.46 -8.46
CA LEU A 70 8.79 20.84 -8.53
C LEU A 70 8.98 22.38 -8.41
N PRO A 71 9.19 22.95 -7.21
CA PRO A 71 9.49 24.36 -7.05
C PRO A 71 10.81 24.70 -7.74
N TYR A 72 10.98 25.98 -8.06
CA TYR A 72 12.13 26.47 -8.79
C TYR A 72 13.44 26.18 -8.06
N GLU A 73 13.44 26.30 -6.73
CA GLU A 73 14.59 26.12 -5.85
C GLU A 73 15.11 24.68 -5.88
N MET A 74 14.21 23.70 -5.88
CA MET A 74 14.57 22.27 -5.91
C MET A 74 15.18 21.85 -7.24
N ARG A 75 15.01 22.60 -8.33
CA ARG A 75 15.57 22.23 -9.65
C ARG A 75 17.10 22.16 -9.67
N PHE A 76 17.75 22.78 -8.69
CA PHE A 76 19.21 22.79 -8.55
C PHE A 76 19.73 21.72 -7.58
N GLU A 77 18.84 20.99 -6.90
CA GLU A 77 19.19 19.86 -6.05
C GLU A 77 19.42 18.60 -6.90
N ASP A 78 20.27 17.71 -6.42
CA ASP A 78 20.65 16.47 -7.13
C ASP A 78 19.45 15.52 -7.35
N ASP A 79 18.54 15.46 -6.38
CA ASP A 79 17.33 14.64 -6.44
C ASP A 79 16.12 15.41 -7.00
N LYS A 80 16.24 16.74 -7.11
CA LYS A 80 15.17 17.65 -7.53
C LYS A 80 13.90 17.55 -6.69
N GLY A 81 14.02 17.23 -5.39
CA GLY A 81 12.87 16.99 -4.53
C GLY A 81 12.11 15.68 -4.82
N MET A 82 12.59 14.86 -5.76
CA MET A 82 11.97 13.57 -6.11
C MET A 82 11.89 12.64 -4.89
N GLY A 83 12.89 12.65 -4.00
CA GLY A 83 12.86 11.83 -2.80
C GLY A 83 11.65 12.14 -1.92
N GLY A 84 11.38 13.43 -1.69
CA GLY A 84 10.21 13.88 -0.93
C GLY A 84 8.88 13.55 -1.61
N PHE A 85 8.81 13.73 -2.94
CA PHE A 85 7.62 13.39 -3.72
C PHE A 85 7.26 11.91 -3.64
N LEU A 86 8.24 11.04 -3.91
CA LEU A 86 8.05 9.59 -3.84
C LEU A 86 7.68 9.15 -2.43
N ASN A 87 8.25 9.80 -1.41
CA ASN A 87 7.92 9.50 -0.02
C ASN A 87 6.44 9.75 0.27
N SER A 88 5.93 10.94 -0.07
CA SER A 88 4.51 11.27 0.10
C SER A 88 3.58 10.35 -0.70
N LEU A 89 3.95 10.03 -1.95
CA LEU A 89 3.17 9.13 -2.80
C LEU A 89 3.07 7.71 -2.20
N TYR A 90 4.20 7.12 -1.81
CA TYR A 90 4.22 5.74 -1.33
C TYR A 90 3.64 5.60 0.07
N GLU A 91 3.84 6.55 0.98
CA GLU A 91 3.16 6.55 2.29
C GLU A 91 1.65 6.55 2.12
N LEU A 92 1.13 7.39 1.22
CA LEU A 92 -0.29 7.44 0.94
C LEU A 92 -0.83 6.11 0.36
N ILE A 93 -0.08 5.48 -0.54
CA ILE A 93 -0.44 4.14 -1.05
C ILE A 93 -0.45 3.11 0.10
N TYR A 94 0.50 3.18 1.03
CA TYR A 94 0.59 2.25 2.16
C TYR A 94 -0.49 2.50 3.24
N ASP A 95 -0.87 3.75 3.48
CA ASP A 95 -2.05 4.10 4.28
C ASP A 95 -3.31 3.47 3.70
N LEU A 96 -3.52 3.63 2.38
CA LEU A 96 -4.67 3.03 1.69
C LEU A 96 -4.62 1.50 1.73
N ALA A 97 -3.44 0.90 1.57
CA ALA A 97 -3.26 -0.54 1.66
C ALA A 97 -3.60 -1.12 3.05
N ARG A 98 -3.42 -0.34 4.13
CA ARG A 98 -3.85 -0.71 5.49
C ARG A 98 -5.36 -0.60 5.69
N LEU A 99 -5.99 0.39 5.06
CA LEU A 99 -7.42 0.68 5.20
C LEU A 99 -8.32 -0.17 4.29
N ILE A 100 -7.83 -0.57 3.13
CA ILE A 100 -8.56 -1.43 2.19
C ILE A 100 -8.46 -2.88 2.67
N THR A 101 -9.60 -3.58 2.80
CA THR A 101 -9.60 -4.96 3.30
C THR A 101 -8.80 -5.91 2.39
N PHE A 102 -8.10 -6.87 2.99
CA PHE A 102 -7.19 -7.79 2.29
C PHE A 102 -7.80 -8.54 1.09
N ASN A 103 -9.12 -8.74 1.10
CA ASN A 103 -9.89 -9.45 0.07
C ASN A 103 -10.55 -8.53 -0.96
N ASN A 104 -10.40 -7.22 -0.83
CA ASN A 104 -10.98 -6.25 -1.75
C ASN A 104 -10.10 -6.11 -3.02
N SER A 105 -10.73 -6.02 -4.19
CA SER A 105 -10.04 -5.84 -5.47
C SER A 105 -9.27 -4.53 -5.58
N LEU A 106 -9.63 -3.52 -4.79
CA LEU A 106 -8.92 -2.23 -4.72
C LEU A 106 -7.45 -2.38 -4.28
N GLN A 107 -7.11 -3.43 -3.53
CA GLN A 107 -5.70 -3.78 -3.29
C GLN A 107 -4.93 -3.98 -4.61
N GLY A 108 -5.56 -4.63 -5.58
CA GLY A 108 -4.98 -4.83 -6.92
C GLY A 108 -4.86 -3.54 -7.72
N VAL A 109 -5.77 -2.59 -7.53
CA VAL A 109 -5.72 -1.27 -8.20
C VAL A 109 -4.49 -0.49 -7.74
N LEU A 110 -4.18 -0.49 -6.43
CA LEU A 110 -2.96 0.15 -5.89
C LEU A 110 -1.69 -0.48 -6.47
N ILE A 111 -1.65 -1.82 -6.56
CA ILE A 111 -0.52 -2.55 -7.14
C ILE A 111 -0.35 -2.19 -8.63
N GLN A 112 -1.45 -2.18 -9.39
CA GLN A 112 -1.41 -1.86 -10.81
C GLN A 112 -0.94 -0.42 -11.03
N LEU A 113 -1.34 0.54 -10.19
CA LEU A 113 -0.83 1.91 -10.27
C LEU A 113 0.70 1.97 -10.14
N ILE A 114 1.29 1.22 -9.20
CA ILE A 114 2.75 1.14 -9.05
C ILE A 114 3.40 0.49 -10.28
N VAL A 115 2.78 -0.55 -10.83
CA VAL A 115 3.25 -1.20 -12.06
C VAL A 115 3.21 -0.23 -13.24
N GLU A 116 2.15 0.56 -13.41
CA GLU A 116 2.05 1.55 -14.47
C GLU A 116 3.07 2.68 -14.30
N LEU A 117 3.34 3.12 -13.07
CA LEU A 117 4.43 4.07 -12.80
C LEU A 117 5.80 3.51 -13.24
N ARG A 118 6.04 2.21 -13.06
CA ARG A 118 7.27 1.54 -13.52
C ARG A 118 7.35 1.38 -15.04
N ASN A 119 6.23 1.45 -15.74
CA ASN A 119 6.16 1.38 -17.20
C ASN A 119 6.39 2.74 -17.87
N LEU A 120 6.41 3.85 -17.11
CA LEU A 120 6.71 5.17 -17.63
C LEU A 120 8.16 5.28 -18.15
N PRO A 121 8.45 6.25 -19.04
CA PRO A 121 9.81 6.48 -19.50
C PRO A 121 10.79 6.66 -18.33
N PRO A 122 11.90 5.90 -18.28
CA PRO A 122 12.81 5.90 -17.15
C PRO A 122 13.48 7.27 -16.99
N LYS A 123 13.58 7.73 -15.74
CA LYS A 123 14.28 8.96 -15.36
C LYS A 123 15.41 8.61 -14.39
N LEU A 124 16.61 9.08 -14.70
CA LEU A 124 17.77 8.93 -13.84
C LEU A 124 17.95 10.21 -13.01
N LEU A 125 17.85 10.08 -11.68
CA LEU A 125 18.12 11.15 -10.71
C LEU A 125 18.99 10.60 -9.59
N LYS A 126 19.64 11.49 -8.82
CA LYS A 126 20.38 11.06 -7.64
C LYS A 126 19.50 11.19 -6.40
N ILE A 127 19.05 10.07 -5.84
CA ILE A 127 18.28 10.07 -4.59
C ILE A 127 19.20 9.54 -3.48
N TRP A 128 19.32 10.29 -2.37
CA TRP A 128 20.24 9.95 -1.26
C TRP A 128 21.71 9.75 -1.71
N ASN A 129 22.14 10.54 -2.70
CA ASN A 129 23.46 10.46 -3.35
C ASN A 129 23.71 9.20 -4.18
N GLU A 130 22.68 8.40 -4.46
CA GLU A 130 22.76 7.20 -5.30
C GLU A 130 22.00 7.39 -6.61
N ASP A 131 22.56 6.87 -7.70
CA ASP A 131 21.91 6.87 -9.01
C ASP A 131 20.63 6.01 -8.94
N SER A 132 19.49 6.65 -9.15
CA SER A 132 18.16 6.09 -9.00
C SER A 132 17.38 6.17 -10.30
N LEU A 133 16.83 5.03 -10.73
CA LEU A 133 15.83 4.99 -11.80
C LEU A 133 14.46 5.18 -11.16
N VAL A 134 13.91 6.39 -11.28
CA VAL A 134 12.64 6.78 -10.66
C VAL A 134 11.53 5.76 -10.98
N TYR A 135 10.77 5.37 -9.96
CA TYR A 135 9.73 4.34 -9.92
C TYR A 135 10.22 2.89 -10.10
N ILE A 136 11.26 2.67 -10.91
CA ILE A 136 11.75 1.33 -11.28
C ILE A 136 12.67 0.76 -10.20
N ARG A 137 13.64 1.56 -9.76
CA ARG A 137 14.69 1.21 -8.78
C ARG A 137 15.02 2.43 -7.92
N ASP A 138 14.01 3.12 -7.43
CA ASP A 138 14.22 4.13 -6.42
C ASP A 138 14.39 3.49 -5.03
N PRO A 139 15.20 4.10 -4.14
CA PRO A 139 15.41 3.58 -2.80
C PRO A 139 14.25 3.88 -1.84
N ILE A 140 13.30 4.74 -2.24
CA ILE A 140 12.22 5.20 -1.37
C ILE A 140 11.19 4.10 -1.15
N PHE A 141 10.74 3.44 -2.23
CA PHE A 141 9.76 2.36 -2.15
C PHE A 141 10.17 1.22 -1.19
N PRO A 142 11.35 0.58 -1.33
CA PRO A 142 11.76 -0.49 -0.41
C PRO A 142 12.02 0.02 1.02
N SER A 143 12.55 1.23 1.19
CA SER A 143 12.79 1.81 2.52
C SER A 143 11.48 1.99 3.28
N LEU A 144 10.49 2.64 2.66
CA LEU A 144 9.19 2.87 3.29
C LEU A 144 8.42 1.58 3.55
N MET A 145 8.58 0.60 2.67
CA MET A 145 8.00 -0.73 2.89
C MET A 145 8.59 -1.40 4.13
N GLU A 146 9.91 -1.33 4.32
CA GLU A 146 10.58 -1.83 5.51
C GLU A 146 10.15 -1.08 6.78
N ASP A 147 10.11 0.25 6.74
CA ASP A 147 9.69 1.08 7.87
C ASP A 147 8.24 0.79 8.27
N ASN A 148 7.33 0.70 7.29
CA ASN A 148 5.94 0.37 7.54
C ASN A 148 5.77 -1.07 8.06
N TRP A 149 6.51 -2.05 7.54
CA TRP A 149 6.45 -3.42 8.04
C TRP A 149 6.97 -3.51 9.49
N ASN A 150 8.07 -2.82 9.82
CA ASN A 150 8.61 -2.79 11.18
C ASN A 150 7.71 -2.02 12.16
N GLY A 151 7.15 -0.88 11.74
CA GLY A 151 6.39 0.04 12.58
C GLY A 151 4.95 -0.38 12.86
N ASN A 152 4.34 -1.19 11.98
CA ASN A 152 2.94 -1.59 12.10
C ASN A 152 2.75 -3.03 12.63
N PHE A 153 3.82 -3.67 13.11
CA PHE A 153 3.72 -5.01 13.68
C PHE A 153 2.80 -5.02 14.93
N PRO A 154 1.81 -5.93 15.04
CA PRO A 154 0.92 -5.99 16.20
C PRO A 154 1.68 -6.32 17.49
N HIS A 155 1.95 -5.30 18.31
CA HIS A 155 2.56 -5.50 19.62
C HIS A 155 1.57 -6.11 20.62
N SER A 156 2.09 -6.68 21.70
CA SER A 156 1.26 -7.26 22.77
C SER A 156 0.61 -6.14 23.61
N TYR A 157 -0.40 -5.47 23.06
CA TYR A 157 -1.19 -4.49 23.79
C TYR A 157 -2.12 -5.16 24.80
N LYS A 158 -2.42 -4.45 25.89
CA LYS A 158 -3.40 -4.87 26.91
C LYS A 158 -4.85 -4.56 26.52
N ASN A 159 -5.07 -3.82 25.44
CA ASN A 159 -6.38 -3.39 24.97
C ASN A 159 -6.76 -4.23 23.74
N ASP A 160 -7.80 -5.05 23.89
CA ASP A 160 -8.25 -5.98 22.86
C ASP A 160 -8.82 -5.25 21.62
N GLU A 161 -9.54 -4.13 21.78
CA GLU A 161 -10.08 -3.36 20.63
C GLU A 161 -8.97 -2.73 19.79
N ARG A 162 -7.95 -2.18 20.44
CA ARG A 162 -6.78 -1.64 19.75
C ARG A 162 -6.03 -2.74 19.01
N LEU A 163 -5.84 -3.89 19.68
CA LEU A 163 -5.19 -5.04 19.10
C LEU A 163 -5.95 -5.56 17.87
N GLU A 164 -7.28 -5.64 17.91
CA GLU A 164 -8.11 -6.06 16.78
C GLU A 164 -7.96 -5.14 15.57
N ARG A 165 -7.97 -3.83 15.78
CA ARG A 165 -7.77 -2.85 14.68
C ARG A 165 -6.39 -3.00 14.06
N GLU A 166 -5.34 -3.00 14.87
CA GLU A 166 -3.95 -3.15 14.38
C GLU A 166 -3.74 -4.50 13.69
N CYS A 167 -4.36 -5.57 14.21
CA CYS A 167 -4.35 -6.88 13.55
C CYS A 167 -5.04 -6.84 12.18
N THR A 168 -6.12 -6.08 12.04
CA THR A 168 -6.84 -5.91 10.77
C THR A 168 -5.99 -5.15 9.76
N GLU A 169 -5.43 -4.01 10.16
CA GLU A 169 -4.51 -3.21 9.34
C GLU A 169 -3.28 -4.02 8.92
N TRP A 170 -2.73 -4.82 9.84
CA TRP A 170 -1.58 -5.68 9.56
C TRP A 170 -1.88 -6.79 8.55
N VAL A 171 -3.05 -7.43 8.65
CA VAL A 171 -3.51 -8.43 7.66
C VAL A 171 -3.72 -7.78 6.30
N ASN A 172 -4.33 -6.59 6.26
CA ASN A 172 -4.55 -5.83 5.02
C ASN A 172 -3.22 -5.47 4.35
N PHE A 173 -2.28 -4.91 5.11
CA PHE A 173 -0.97 -4.54 4.62
C PHE A 173 -0.15 -5.76 4.19
N SER A 174 -0.16 -6.85 4.95
CA SER A 174 0.52 -8.10 4.56
C SER A 174 -0.01 -8.67 3.25
N ALA A 175 -1.33 -8.55 3.01
CA ALA A 175 -1.93 -8.95 1.75
C ALA A 175 -1.51 -8.04 0.58
N PHE A 176 -1.31 -6.75 0.82
CA PHE A 176 -0.74 -5.83 -0.14
C PHE A 176 0.72 -6.20 -0.46
N LEU A 177 1.56 -6.41 0.56
CA LEU A 177 2.95 -6.82 0.40
C LEU A 177 3.08 -8.14 -0.37
N ALA A 178 2.24 -9.13 -0.07
CA ALA A 178 2.22 -10.38 -0.82
C ALA A 178 1.91 -10.15 -2.32
N ARG A 179 1.01 -9.21 -2.64
CA ARG A 179 0.75 -8.83 -4.04
C ARG A 179 1.91 -8.06 -4.67
N CYS A 180 2.62 -7.21 -3.92
CA CYS A 180 3.84 -6.56 -4.39
C CYS A 180 4.90 -7.61 -4.79
N ILE A 181 5.09 -8.63 -3.95
CA ILE A 181 6.00 -9.75 -4.23
C ILE A 181 5.56 -10.47 -5.50
N GLN A 182 4.28 -10.85 -5.60
CA GLN A 182 3.74 -11.53 -6.77
C GLN A 182 3.89 -10.73 -8.07
N ALA A 183 3.78 -9.39 -7.99
CA ALA A 183 3.97 -8.48 -9.12
C ALA A 183 5.45 -8.18 -9.45
N GLY A 184 6.40 -8.76 -8.71
CA GLY A 184 7.84 -8.51 -8.90
C GLY A 184 8.28 -7.13 -8.42
N LEU A 185 7.46 -6.44 -7.62
CA LEU A 185 7.79 -5.11 -7.10
C LEU A 185 8.97 -5.14 -6.12
N ASN A 186 9.24 -6.32 -5.57
CA ASN A 186 10.22 -6.63 -4.54
C ASN A 186 11.44 -7.42 -5.04
N ASP A 187 11.61 -7.60 -6.35
CA ASP A 187 12.66 -8.47 -6.91
C ASP A 187 14.09 -7.93 -6.71
N GLN A 188 14.26 -6.72 -6.17
CA GLN A 188 15.57 -6.11 -5.92
C GLN A 188 16.07 -6.35 -4.47
N PRO A 189 17.39 -6.53 -4.25
CA PRO A 189 17.97 -6.65 -2.92
C PRO A 189 17.79 -5.39 -2.05
N PRO A 190 17.78 -5.52 -0.71
CA PRO A 190 17.97 -6.74 0.07
C PRO A 190 16.64 -7.39 0.48
N GLY A 191 16.13 -8.29 -0.36
CA GLY A 191 15.29 -9.40 0.09
C GLY A 191 13.80 -9.22 -0.14
N GLY A 192 13.36 -9.47 -1.38
CA GLY A 192 11.94 -9.57 -1.72
C GLY A 192 11.14 -10.65 -0.97
N TYR A 193 11.81 -11.46 -0.15
CA TYR A 193 11.20 -12.53 0.62
C TYR A 193 11.44 -12.41 2.14
N LYS A 194 12.03 -11.30 2.61
CA LYS A 194 12.26 -11.06 4.04
C LYS A 194 10.94 -11.20 4.82
N TYR A 195 9.90 -10.51 4.38
CA TYR A 195 8.62 -10.47 5.07
C TYR A 195 7.95 -11.85 5.20
N PRO A 196 7.71 -12.61 4.10
CA PRO A 196 7.15 -13.96 4.23
C PRO A 196 8.05 -14.91 5.01
N SER A 197 9.39 -14.76 4.95
CA SER A 197 10.32 -15.61 5.72
C SER A 197 10.21 -15.42 7.24
N VAL A 198 9.69 -14.28 7.69
CA VAL A 198 9.45 -13.99 9.10
C VAL A 198 8.00 -14.29 9.48
N ASP A 199 7.04 -13.85 8.68
CA ASP A 199 5.63 -13.88 9.04
C ASP A 199 4.99 -15.27 8.90
N ILE A 200 5.46 -16.12 7.96
CA ILE A 200 4.95 -17.49 7.81
C ILE A 200 5.28 -18.36 9.03
N PRO A 201 6.56 -18.46 9.48
CA PRO A 201 6.87 -19.22 10.70
C PRO A 201 6.16 -18.68 11.94
N LYS A 202 6.05 -17.35 12.08
CA LYS A 202 5.28 -16.73 13.17
C LYS A 202 3.83 -17.21 13.23
N GLY A 203 3.17 -17.38 12.09
CA GLY A 203 1.78 -17.81 12.04
C GLY A 203 1.58 -19.31 12.18
N LEU A 204 2.50 -20.12 11.66
CA LEU A 204 2.28 -21.56 11.45
C LEU A 204 3.18 -22.48 12.29
N GLU A 205 4.35 -22.02 12.71
CA GLU A 205 5.35 -22.82 13.42
C GLU A 205 5.50 -22.42 14.90
N GLU A 206 5.33 -21.14 15.23
CA GLU A 206 5.39 -20.66 16.61
C GLU A 206 4.12 -21.00 17.41
N ASP A 207 4.30 -21.45 18.65
CA ASP A 207 3.20 -21.71 19.58
C ASP A 207 2.65 -20.40 20.16
N HIS A 208 1.41 -20.06 19.79
CA HIS A 208 0.68 -18.93 20.37
C HIS A 208 -0.52 -19.41 21.18
N LEU A 209 -0.79 -18.74 22.30
CA LEU A 209 -2.05 -18.90 23.02
C LEU A 209 -3.23 -18.52 22.10
N LYS A 210 -4.35 -19.24 22.21
CA LYS A 210 -5.58 -18.92 21.47
C LYS A 210 -6.03 -17.50 21.83
N SER A 211 -5.86 -16.58 20.89
CA SER A 211 -6.04 -15.14 21.07
C SER A 211 -6.25 -14.45 19.72
N VAL A 212 -6.70 -13.20 19.74
CA VAL A 212 -6.76 -12.33 18.55
C VAL A 212 -5.40 -12.27 17.84
N LYS A 213 -4.32 -12.16 18.62
CA LYS A 213 -2.95 -12.11 18.09
C LYS A 213 -2.57 -13.37 17.32
N ARG A 214 -2.90 -14.56 17.83
CA ARG A 214 -2.70 -15.82 17.11
C ARG A 214 -3.46 -15.84 15.79
N ASN A 215 -4.73 -15.43 15.81
CA ASN A 215 -5.56 -15.42 14.60
C ASN A 215 -5.00 -14.44 13.55
N CYS A 216 -4.51 -13.28 13.99
CA CYS A 216 -3.82 -12.33 13.13
C CYS A 216 -2.60 -12.95 12.43
N PHE A 217 -1.69 -13.56 13.20
CA PHE A 217 -0.48 -14.18 12.62
C PHE A 217 -0.80 -15.31 11.64
N VAL A 218 -1.78 -16.16 11.97
CA VAL A 218 -2.27 -17.19 11.05
C VAL A 218 -2.81 -16.57 9.77
N MET A 219 -3.63 -15.52 9.87
CA MET A 219 -4.21 -14.84 8.71
C MET A 219 -3.15 -14.20 7.83
N VAL A 220 -2.12 -13.58 8.42
CA VAL A 220 -0.98 -13.00 7.69
C VAL A 220 -0.21 -14.08 6.93
N ALA A 221 0.14 -15.18 7.58
CA ALA A 221 0.83 -16.30 6.94
C ALA A 221 0.02 -16.84 5.74
N ILE A 222 -1.30 -16.97 5.91
CA ILE A 222 -2.22 -17.36 4.83
C ILE A 222 -2.16 -16.38 3.66
N GLN A 223 -2.11 -15.05 3.90
CA GLN A 223 -2.04 -14.07 2.82
C GLN A 223 -0.78 -14.26 1.97
N TYR A 224 0.39 -14.42 2.59
CA TYR A 224 1.63 -14.66 1.84
C TYR A 224 1.59 -15.96 1.05
N ILE A 225 1.13 -17.06 1.65
CA ILE A 225 1.05 -18.36 0.98
C ILE A 225 0.11 -18.31 -0.22
N ILE A 226 -1.07 -17.70 -0.08
CA ILE A 226 -2.06 -17.67 -1.16
C ILE A 226 -1.68 -16.68 -2.25
N LEU A 227 -1.26 -15.47 -1.90
CA LEU A 227 -1.12 -14.37 -2.85
C LEU A 227 0.27 -14.32 -3.50
N SER A 228 1.32 -14.69 -2.76
CA SER A 228 2.71 -14.68 -3.25
C SER A 228 3.30 -16.07 -3.45
N GLY A 229 2.60 -17.12 -3.00
CA GLY A 229 3.05 -18.52 -3.10
C GLY A 229 3.59 -18.93 -4.47
N PRO A 230 2.89 -18.65 -5.59
CA PRO A 230 3.38 -18.99 -6.92
C PRO A 230 4.74 -18.36 -7.25
N LYS A 231 4.93 -17.08 -6.95
CA LYS A 231 6.21 -16.39 -7.12
C LYS A 231 7.27 -16.99 -6.19
N LEU A 232 6.95 -17.21 -4.91
CA LEU A 232 7.85 -17.81 -3.93
C LEU A 232 8.32 -19.22 -4.32
N GLU A 233 7.42 -20.06 -4.81
CA GLU A 233 7.73 -21.41 -5.29
C GLU A 233 8.69 -21.37 -6.48
N HIS A 234 8.38 -20.54 -7.48
CA HIS A 234 9.24 -20.36 -8.65
C HIS A 234 10.64 -19.88 -8.27
N GLU A 235 10.73 -18.92 -7.35
CA GLU A 235 11.98 -18.27 -6.93
C GLU A 235 12.85 -19.15 -6.02
N CYS A 236 12.23 -19.88 -5.08
CA CYS A 236 12.92 -20.60 -4.01
C CYS A 236 13.07 -22.10 -4.28
N ILE A 237 12.20 -22.70 -5.09
CA ILE A 237 12.20 -24.14 -5.39
C ILE A 237 12.56 -24.39 -6.86
N GLY A 238 12.15 -23.51 -7.77
CA GLY A 238 12.37 -23.63 -9.22
C GLY A 238 13.80 -23.35 -9.72
N ARG A 239 14.78 -23.06 -8.85
CA ARG A 239 16.17 -22.77 -9.27
C ARG A 239 17.03 -24.01 -9.57
N ASP A 240 16.48 -25.22 -9.44
CA ASP A 240 17.18 -26.50 -9.67
C ASP A 240 16.70 -27.32 -10.90
N THR A 241 16.20 -26.67 -11.96
CA THR A 241 15.96 -27.30 -13.28
C THR A 241 16.33 -26.39 -14.43
#